data_AF-A0A960D3C3-F1
#
_entry.id   AF-A0A960D3C3-F1
#
_cell.length_a   1.000
_cell.length_b   1.000
_cell.length_c   1.000
_cell.angle_alpha   90.00
_cell.angle_beta   90.00
_cell.angle_gamma   90.00
#
_symmetry.space_group_name_H-M   'P 1'
#
loop_
_entity.id
_entity.type
_entity.pdbx_description
1 polymer ?
#
loop_
_entity_poly.entity_id
_entity_poly.type
_entity_poly.pdbx_seq_one_letter_code
_entity_poly.pdbx_strand_id
1 'polypeptide(L)'
;ALLRDGEEAAVDTMAKILPAPIDYFLVQADLTVVVPGPLERDLAGQLAVVADVESAGAAMVYRVSEASIRHALDTGRTAGALHAFFAKHSKTPVPQGLSYLIDDVARRHGQLRVGMASSFVRCEDVTLLAHAVAAPALDALDMRLLAPTVAVSQAPIGEVLAALRTAGFAPAAEDSTGAIVDIRQRWARVPAPAHRRLLRSLTRPSRETLTALVATLRRIDSSPFAGARLDPAVAMALLQQAAHLQRDVVIGYVDAAGVATQRLVRPLAVHGGQLMAWDPAQGRPREFAVHRVTSVMSTDEG
;
A
#
# COMPACT_ATOMS: atom_id res chain seq x y z
N ALA A 1 39.81 -7.01 -35.24
CA ALA A 1 39.92 -6.64 -33.81
C ALA A 1 38.70 -7.16 -33.04
N LEU A 2 37.70 -6.36 -32.63
CA LEU A 2 36.64 -6.83 -31.69
C LEU A 2 35.88 -8.10 -32.14
N LEU A 3 35.46 -8.16 -33.41
CA LEU A 3 34.71 -9.30 -33.96
C LEU A 3 35.57 -10.50 -34.38
N ARG A 4 36.90 -10.37 -34.40
CA ARG A 4 37.84 -11.38 -34.95
C ARG A 4 38.87 -11.89 -33.94
N ASP A 5 39.33 -11.01 -33.06
CA ASP A 5 40.56 -11.17 -32.27
C ASP A 5 40.34 -10.92 -30.76
N GLY A 6 39.09 -10.65 -30.35
CA GLY A 6 38.72 -10.40 -28.95
C GLY A 6 38.84 -8.94 -28.49
N GLU A 7 38.51 -8.71 -27.22
CA GLU A 7 38.41 -7.39 -26.60
C GLU A 7 39.77 -6.69 -26.46
N GLU A 8 40.80 -7.41 -25.99
CA GLU A 8 42.15 -6.85 -25.81
C GLU A 8 42.76 -6.35 -27.13
N ALA A 9 42.63 -7.14 -28.21
CA ALA A 9 43.09 -6.74 -29.53
C ALA A 9 42.33 -5.53 -30.11
N ALA A 10 41.06 -5.36 -29.70
CA ALA A 10 40.28 -4.18 -30.04
C ALA A 10 40.78 -2.95 -29.29
N VAL A 11 41.02 -3.06 -27.99
CA VAL A 11 41.57 -1.96 -27.16
C VAL A 11 42.93 -1.50 -27.71
N ASP A 12 43.83 -2.42 -28.04
CA ASP A 12 45.14 -2.09 -28.62
C ASP A 12 45.04 -1.41 -29.98
N THR A 13 44.08 -1.82 -30.81
CA THR A 13 43.85 -1.19 -32.11
C THR A 13 43.23 0.20 -31.94
N MET A 14 42.30 0.35 -31.01
CA MET A 14 41.67 1.64 -30.69
C MET A 14 42.66 2.63 -30.09
N ALA A 15 43.54 2.18 -29.18
CA ALA A 15 44.57 3.01 -28.57
C ALA A 15 45.57 3.60 -29.60
N LYS A 16 45.77 2.92 -30.73
CA LYS A 16 46.63 3.41 -31.83
C LYS A 16 45.95 4.47 -32.71
N ILE A 17 44.62 4.53 -32.72
CA ILE A 17 43.83 5.37 -33.65
C ILE A 17 43.21 6.56 -32.91
N LEU A 18 42.79 6.39 -31.66
CA LEU A 18 42.14 7.44 -30.89
C LEU A 18 43.17 8.46 -30.37
N PRO A 19 42.86 9.77 -30.40
CA PRO A 19 43.72 10.78 -29.78
C PRO A 19 43.79 10.57 -28.27
N ALA A 20 44.95 10.93 -27.70
CA ALA A 20 45.16 10.86 -26.26
C ALA A 20 44.15 11.74 -25.51
N PRO A 21 43.54 11.24 -24.42
CA PRO A 21 42.68 12.05 -23.57
C PRO A 21 43.41 13.26 -23.00
N ILE A 22 42.70 14.36 -22.85
CA ILE A 22 43.22 15.60 -22.26
C ILE A 22 42.61 15.85 -20.88
N ASP A 23 43.37 16.51 -20.02
CA ASP A 23 43.01 16.85 -18.63
C ASP A 23 42.66 18.33 -18.45
N TYR A 24 42.41 19.06 -19.55
CA TYR A 24 42.15 20.49 -19.52
C TYR A 24 41.05 20.94 -20.49
N PHE A 25 40.51 22.13 -20.24
CA PHE A 25 39.58 22.84 -21.11
C PHE A 25 39.90 24.34 -21.14
N LEU A 26 39.18 25.11 -21.96
CA LEU A 26 39.35 26.54 -22.12
C LEU A 26 38.06 27.26 -21.69
N VAL A 27 38.13 28.11 -20.68
CA VAL A 27 36.99 28.92 -20.25
C VAL A 27 37.02 30.28 -20.92
N GLN A 28 35.91 30.67 -21.55
CA GLN A 28 35.75 31.95 -22.25
C GLN A 28 34.91 32.94 -21.42
N ALA A 29 34.99 34.23 -21.76
CA ALA A 29 34.37 35.31 -21.01
C ALA A 29 32.82 35.28 -21.00
N ASP A 30 32.20 34.62 -21.97
CA ASP A 30 30.76 34.42 -22.08
C ASP A 30 30.25 33.15 -21.36
N LEU A 31 31.09 32.57 -20.50
CA LEU A 31 30.81 31.36 -19.71
C LEU A 31 30.70 30.08 -20.54
N THR A 32 31.21 30.09 -21.77
CA THR A 32 31.42 28.86 -22.53
C THR A 32 32.73 28.18 -22.14
N VAL A 33 32.72 26.85 -22.15
CA VAL A 33 33.86 25.99 -21.91
C VAL A 33 34.12 25.17 -23.16
N VAL A 34 35.24 25.44 -23.81
CA VAL A 34 35.65 24.78 -25.05
C VAL A 34 36.63 23.66 -24.72
N VAL A 35 36.31 22.47 -25.20
CA VAL A 35 37.06 21.24 -24.97
C VAL A 35 37.66 20.79 -26.31
N PRO A 36 38.98 20.94 -26.50
CA PRO A 36 39.62 20.76 -27.82
C PRO A 36 39.85 19.29 -28.22
N GLY A 37 39.57 18.32 -27.35
CA GLY A 37 39.79 16.89 -27.58
C GLY A 37 39.04 16.04 -26.55
N PRO A 38 39.11 14.70 -26.64
CA PRO A 38 38.43 13.84 -25.69
C PRO A 38 38.97 14.07 -24.28
N LEU A 39 38.12 14.41 -23.31
CA LEU A 39 38.54 14.56 -21.93
C LEU A 39 38.81 13.21 -21.29
N GLU A 40 39.71 13.19 -20.31
CA GLU A 40 39.77 12.10 -19.34
C GLU A 40 38.38 11.86 -18.73
N ARG A 41 38.02 10.60 -18.53
CA ARG A 41 36.66 10.20 -18.11
C ARG A 41 36.20 10.91 -16.84
N ASP A 42 37.09 11.03 -15.86
CA ASP A 42 36.77 11.65 -14.57
C ASP A 42 36.58 13.16 -14.70
N LEU A 43 37.33 13.81 -15.59
CA LEU A 43 37.17 15.23 -15.90
C LEU A 43 35.88 15.49 -16.68
N ALA A 44 35.57 14.65 -17.67
CA ALA A 44 34.33 14.72 -18.43
C ALA A 44 33.10 14.62 -17.51
N GLY A 45 33.13 13.66 -16.56
CA GLY A 45 32.07 13.49 -15.57
C GLY A 45 31.91 14.69 -14.64
N GLN A 46 33.02 15.28 -14.18
CA GLN A 46 32.99 16.48 -13.35
C GLN A 46 32.47 17.70 -14.12
N LEU A 47 32.90 17.89 -15.37
CA LEU A 47 32.45 18.99 -16.22
C LEU A 47 30.94 18.90 -16.52
N ALA A 48 30.44 17.69 -16.78
CA ALA A 48 29.01 17.46 -17.03
C ALA A 48 28.09 17.75 -15.83
N VAL A 49 28.63 17.80 -14.61
CA VAL A 49 27.86 18.21 -13.41
C VAL A 49 27.71 19.73 -13.33
N VAL A 50 28.67 20.48 -13.88
CA VAL A 50 28.78 21.94 -13.69
C VAL A 50 28.48 22.74 -14.95
N ALA A 51 28.30 22.09 -16.09
CA ALA A 51 28.04 22.73 -17.38
C ALA A 51 27.23 21.83 -18.30
N ASP A 52 26.36 22.43 -19.11
CA ASP A 52 25.52 21.74 -20.07
C ASP A 52 26.18 21.69 -21.45
N VAL A 53 26.01 20.62 -22.22
CA VAL A 53 26.54 20.55 -23.60
C VAL A 53 25.72 21.47 -24.50
N GLU A 54 26.37 22.48 -25.09
CA GLU A 54 25.77 23.39 -26.07
C GLU A 54 25.99 22.87 -27.49
N SER A 55 27.18 22.31 -27.78
CA SER A 55 27.50 21.74 -29.08
C SER A 55 28.46 20.55 -28.97
N ALA A 56 28.22 19.55 -29.82
CA ALA A 56 29.02 18.33 -29.93
C ALA A 56 29.72 18.23 -31.29
N GLY A 57 30.40 19.32 -31.68
CA GLY A 57 31.15 19.41 -32.93
C GLY A 57 32.56 18.82 -32.84
N ALA A 58 33.48 19.35 -33.65
CA ALA A 58 34.90 18.94 -33.62
C ALA A 58 35.59 19.27 -32.27
N ALA A 59 35.09 20.28 -31.57
CA ALA A 59 35.36 20.55 -30.17
C ALA A 59 34.03 20.52 -29.42
N MET A 60 34.01 19.92 -28.23
CA MET A 60 32.83 19.95 -27.37
C MET A 60 32.74 21.33 -26.73
N VAL A 61 31.58 21.96 -26.83
CA VAL A 61 31.32 23.26 -26.20
C VAL A 61 30.27 23.05 -25.14
N TYR A 62 30.62 23.45 -23.92
CA TYR A 62 29.72 23.46 -22.78
C TYR A 62 29.38 24.89 -22.39
N ARG A 63 28.20 25.07 -21.81
CA ARG A 63 27.73 26.34 -21.26
C ARG A 63 27.60 26.23 -19.75
N VAL A 64 28.27 27.12 -19.03
CA VAL A 64 28.00 27.30 -17.61
C VAL A 64 26.86 28.29 -17.44
N SER A 65 25.85 27.89 -16.69
CA SER A 65 24.65 28.65 -16.37
C SER A 65 24.38 28.64 -14.87
N GLU A 66 23.57 29.58 -14.40
CA GLU A 66 23.06 29.56 -13.01
C GLU A 66 22.39 28.21 -12.66
N ALA A 67 21.66 27.61 -13.60
CA ALA A 67 21.01 26.32 -13.40
C ALA A 67 22.01 25.18 -13.21
N SER A 68 23.05 25.11 -14.05
CA SER A 68 24.10 24.09 -13.95
C SER A 68 24.92 24.23 -12.66
N ILE A 69 25.24 25.46 -12.22
CA ILE A 69 25.93 25.69 -10.95
C ILE A 69 25.04 25.30 -9.77
N ARG A 70 23.75 25.66 -9.79
CA ARG A 70 22.79 25.24 -8.76
C ARG A 70 22.72 23.72 -8.67
N HIS A 71 22.61 23.05 -9.82
CA HIS A 71 22.59 21.59 -9.87
C HIS A 71 23.85 20.98 -9.25
N ALA A 72 25.03 21.52 -9.57
CA ALA A 72 26.27 21.08 -8.96
C ALA A 72 26.25 21.23 -7.42
N LEU A 73 25.71 22.33 -6.88
CA LEU A 73 25.55 22.51 -5.44
C LEU A 73 24.53 21.53 -4.83
N ASP A 74 23.45 21.22 -5.54
CA ASP A 74 22.45 20.23 -5.12
C ASP A 74 23.06 18.81 -4.99
N THR A 75 24.07 18.49 -5.81
CA THR A 75 24.83 17.24 -5.69
C THR A 75 25.87 17.24 -4.55
N GLY A 76 25.93 18.32 -3.76
CA GLY A 76 26.82 18.45 -2.60
C GLY A 76 28.19 19.08 -2.90
N ARG A 77 28.43 19.64 -4.09
CA ARG A 77 29.64 20.42 -4.36
C ARG A 77 29.60 21.75 -3.60
N THR A 78 30.77 22.24 -3.19
CA THR A 78 30.90 23.55 -2.54
C THR A 78 31.42 24.59 -3.52
N ALA A 79 31.17 25.88 -3.28
CA ALA A 79 31.73 26.97 -4.07
C ALA A 79 33.25 26.87 -4.20
N GLY A 80 33.95 26.60 -3.09
CA GLY A 80 35.40 26.41 -3.09
C GLY A 80 35.86 25.23 -3.95
N ALA A 81 35.11 24.13 -3.96
CA ALA A 81 35.40 22.99 -4.83
C ALA A 81 35.19 23.33 -6.32
N LEU A 82 34.16 24.12 -6.64
CA LEU A 82 33.91 24.58 -8.01
C LEU A 82 35.02 25.54 -8.50
N HIS A 83 35.41 26.51 -7.67
CA HIS A 83 36.54 27.40 -7.97
C HIS A 83 37.84 26.61 -8.19
N ALA A 84 38.15 25.66 -7.29
CA ALA A 84 39.33 24.81 -7.42
C ALA A 84 39.28 23.95 -8.69
N PHE A 85 38.11 23.44 -9.07
CA PHE A 85 37.91 22.67 -10.30
C PHE A 85 38.26 23.48 -11.55
N PHE A 86 37.68 24.68 -11.71
CA PHE A 86 37.96 25.53 -12.86
C PHE A 86 39.41 26.04 -12.85
N ALA A 87 39.96 26.40 -11.69
CA ALA A 87 41.36 26.83 -11.58
C ALA A 87 42.37 25.73 -11.92
N LYS A 88 42.04 24.47 -11.62
CA LYS A 88 42.92 23.32 -11.88
C LYS A 88 42.92 22.90 -13.35
N HIS A 89 41.74 22.85 -13.98
CA HIS A 89 41.58 22.26 -15.32
C HIS A 89 41.46 23.29 -16.44
N SER A 90 41.28 24.58 -16.14
CA SER A 90 41.27 25.62 -17.18
C SER A 90 42.69 25.99 -17.60
N LYS A 91 42.96 25.93 -18.90
CA LYS A 91 44.23 26.40 -19.49
C LYS A 91 44.25 27.91 -19.73
N THR A 92 43.08 28.55 -19.75
CA THR A 92 42.92 30.00 -19.75
C THR A 92 42.65 30.51 -18.33
N PRO A 93 43.01 31.76 -18.00
CA PRO A 93 42.57 32.37 -16.74
C PRO A 93 41.06 32.29 -16.59
N VAL A 94 40.58 31.92 -15.40
CA VAL A 94 39.15 31.82 -15.11
C VAL A 94 38.53 33.23 -15.15
N PRO A 95 37.49 33.47 -15.98
CA PRO A 95 36.85 34.78 -16.04
C PRO A 95 36.23 35.19 -14.70
N GLN A 96 36.33 36.47 -14.37
CA GLN A 96 35.71 37.03 -13.17
C GLN A 96 34.19 36.78 -13.12
N GLY A 97 33.52 36.80 -14.28
CA GLY A 97 32.08 36.54 -14.38
C GLY A 97 31.68 35.14 -13.93
N LEU A 98 32.51 34.12 -14.20
CA LEU A 98 32.27 32.76 -13.71
C LEU A 98 32.43 32.69 -12.20
N SER A 99 33.47 33.34 -11.67
CA SER A 99 33.71 33.38 -10.22
C SER A 99 32.54 34.03 -9.48
N TYR A 100 32.06 35.17 -9.99
CA TYR A 100 30.91 35.86 -9.45
C TYR A 100 29.62 35.04 -9.50
N LEU A 101 29.37 34.34 -10.62
CA LEU A 101 28.22 33.45 -10.75
C LEU A 101 28.25 32.33 -9.71
N ILE A 102 29.41 31.69 -9.50
CA ILE A 102 29.57 30.62 -8.50
C ILE A 102 29.24 31.16 -7.10
N ASP A 103 29.82 32.29 -6.73
CA ASP A 103 29.64 32.87 -5.38
C ASP A 103 28.20 33.32 -5.14
N ASP A 104 27.57 33.95 -6.14
CA ASP A 104 26.19 34.43 -6.03
C ASP A 104 25.18 33.27 -5.90
N VAL A 105 25.33 32.23 -6.72
CA VAL A 105 24.47 31.04 -6.64
C VAL A 105 24.71 30.29 -5.33
N ALA A 106 25.96 30.13 -4.90
CA ALA A 106 26.27 29.50 -3.63
C ALA A 106 25.72 30.26 -2.42
N ARG A 107 25.70 31.58 -2.46
CA ARG A 107 25.09 32.41 -1.40
C ARG A 107 23.57 32.26 -1.34
N ARG A 108 22.92 32.08 -2.49
CA ARG A 108 21.45 31.86 -2.60
C ARG A 108 21.04 30.41 -2.33
N HIS A 109 21.94 29.46 -2.55
CA HIS A 109 21.70 28.03 -2.36
C HIS A 109 21.56 27.66 -0.87
N GLY A 110 20.60 26.78 -0.57
CA GLY A 110 20.45 26.22 0.78
C GLY A 110 20.04 27.21 1.88
N GLN A 111 19.59 28.43 1.53
CA GLN A 111 19.04 29.41 2.49
C GLN A 111 17.76 28.90 3.15
N LEU A 112 16.91 28.22 2.38
CA LEU A 112 15.74 27.52 2.87
C LEU A 112 16.05 26.04 2.96
N ARG A 113 15.84 25.45 4.13
CA ARG A 113 16.07 24.03 4.39
C ARG A 113 14.75 23.39 4.80
N VAL A 114 14.40 22.32 4.11
CA VAL A 114 13.24 21.50 4.43
C VAL A 114 13.74 20.20 5.03
N GLY A 115 13.10 19.77 6.11
CA GLY A 115 13.36 18.49 6.76
C GLY A 115 12.05 17.82 7.11
N MET A 116 12.07 16.50 7.25
CA MET A 116 10.95 15.77 7.81
C MET A 116 10.85 16.06 9.30
N ALA A 117 9.62 16.19 9.81
CA ALA A 117 9.31 16.23 11.22
C ALA A 117 7.86 15.76 11.40
N SER A 118 7.65 14.68 12.16
CA SER A 118 6.31 14.14 12.44
C SER A 118 5.64 14.88 13.59
N SER A 119 6.42 15.48 14.48
CA SER A 119 5.93 16.29 15.59
C SER A 119 6.91 17.40 15.94
N PHE A 120 6.38 18.45 16.59
CA PHE A 120 7.17 19.55 17.13
C PHE A 120 6.73 19.87 18.55
N VAL A 121 7.63 20.47 19.31
CA VAL A 121 7.39 20.99 20.66
C VAL A 121 7.76 22.46 20.64
N ARG A 122 6.80 23.34 20.95
CA ARG A 122 7.07 24.76 21.18
C ARG A 122 7.01 25.09 22.67
N CYS A 123 7.89 25.96 23.12
CA CYS A 123 7.86 26.49 24.47
C CYS A 123 8.34 27.94 24.47
N GLU A 124 7.67 28.82 25.21
CA GLU A 124 8.10 30.21 25.35
C GLU A 124 9.37 30.34 26.21
N ASP A 125 9.61 29.39 27.12
CA ASP A 125 10.79 29.33 27.95
C ASP A 125 11.88 28.43 27.35
N VAL A 126 12.98 29.05 26.95
CA VAL A 126 14.16 28.39 26.36
C VAL A 126 14.77 27.36 27.32
N THR A 127 14.79 27.66 28.62
CA THR A 127 15.40 26.78 29.62
C THR A 127 14.55 25.55 29.88
N LEU A 128 13.23 25.71 29.90
CA LEU A 128 12.28 24.61 30.05
C LEU A 128 12.36 23.66 28.84
N LEU A 129 12.44 24.20 27.62
CA LEU A 129 12.58 23.38 26.41
C LEU A 129 13.90 22.60 26.42
N ALA A 130 15.01 23.25 26.74
CA ALA A 130 16.31 22.59 26.82
C ALA A 130 16.30 21.46 27.86
N HIS A 131 15.70 21.70 29.03
CA HIS A 131 15.54 20.68 30.07
C HIS A 131 14.64 19.52 29.62
N ALA A 132 13.56 19.80 28.90
CA ALA A 132 12.65 18.77 28.39
C ALA A 132 13.30 17.89 27.31
N VAL A 133 14.04 18.50 26.37
CA VAL A 133 14.75 17.78 25.30
C VAL A 133 15.87 16.89 25.85
N ALA A 134 16.50 17.29 26.96
CA ALA A 134 17.57 16.52 27.61
C ALA A 134 17.07 15.45 28.60
N ALA A 135 15.75 15.27 28.76
CA ALA A 135 15.21 14.32 29.72
C ALA A 135 15.38 12.87 29.21
N PRO A 136 15.80 11.91 30.06
CA PRO A 136 16.08 10.53 29.63
C PRO A 136 14.91 9.81 28.95
N ALA A 137 13.67 10.19 29.27
CA ALA A 137 12.49 9.63 28.63
C ALA A 137 12.35 9.97 27.14
N LEU A 138 13.09 10.97 26.65
CA LEU A 138 13.07 11.44 25.26
C LEU A 138 14.30 10.98 24.44
N ASP A 139 15.25 10.26 25.06
CA ASP A 139 16.49 9.80 24.40
C ASP A 139 16.22 8.97 23.14
N ALA A 140 15.15 8.16 23.15
CA ALA A 140 14.75 7.31 22.02
C ALA A 140 13.96 8.05 20.93
N LEU A 141 13.65 9.34 21.10
CA LEU A 141 12.78 10.12 20.21
C LEU A 141 13.55 11.08 19.29
N ASP A 142 14.88 11.04 19.29
CA ASP A 142 15.75 11.87 18.44
C ASP A 142 15.33 13.35 18.40
N MET A 143 15.08 13.93 19.58
CA MET A 143 14.66 15.32 19.71
C MET A 143 15.76 16.27 19.22
N ARG A 144 15.41 17.17 18.29
CA ARG A 144 16.34 18.15 17.72
C ARG A 144 15.81 19.57 17.87
N LEU A 145 16.60 20.46 18.44
CA LEU A 145 16.29 21.89 18.49
C LEU A 145 16.46 22.52 17.10
N LEU A 146 15.40 23.17 16.60
CA LEU A 146 15.44 24.00 15.38
C LEU A 146 15.60 25.49 15.71
N ALA A 147 15.06 25.90 16.86
CA ALA A 147 15.18 27.23 17.42
C ALA A 147 15.25 27.13 18.96
N PRO A 148 15.65 28.19 19.67
CA PRO A 148 15.66 28.19 21.14
C PRO A 148 14.32 27.81 21.79
N THR A 149 13.21 28.04 21.08
CA THR A 149 11.84 27.81 21.54
C THR A 149 11.10 26.71 20.77
N VAL A 150 11.78 26.01 19.84
CA VAL A 150 11.16 24.97 19.00
C VAL A 150 12.08 23.77 18.85
N ALA A 151 11.58 22.60 19.24
CA ALA A 151 12.18 21.30 18.97
C ALA A 151 11.30 20.47 18.02
N VAL A 152 11.91 19.55 17.27
CA VAL A 152 11.22 18.62 16.38
C VAL A 152 11.66 17.18 16.64
N SER A 153 10.80 16.23 16.28
CA SER A 153 11.07 14.80 16.33
C SER A 153 10.41 14.10 15.13
N GLN A 154 10.98 12.95 14.75
CA GLN A 154 10.34 12.02 13.80
C GLN A 154 9.30 11.13 14.47
N ALA A 155 9.23 11.11 15.81
CA ALA A 155 8.24 10.34 16.53
C ALA A 155 6.83 10.95 16.36
N PRO A 156 5.78 10.12 16.34
CA PRO A 156 4.39 10.59 16.36
C PRO A 156 4.09 11.46 17.59
N ILE A 157 3.18 12.42 17.45
CA ILE A 157 2.78 13.33 18.53
C ILE A 157 2.36 12.61 19.83
N GLY A 158 1.73 11.44 19.73
CA GLY A 158 1.31 10.65 20.89
C GLY A 158 2.46 10.13 21.74
N GLU A 159 3.57 9.72 21.11
CA GLU A 159 4.77 9.22 21.79
C GLU A 159 5.52 10.36 22.48
N VAL A 160 5.69 11.49 21.80
CA VAL A 160 6.32 12.69 22.38
C VAL A 160 5.54 13.18 23.61
N LEU A 161 4.20 13.23 23.53
CA LEU A 161 3.37 13.61 24.67
C LEU A 161 3.46 12.63 25.84
N ALA A 162 3.56 11.32 25.56
CA ALA A 162 3.71 10.30 26.58
C ALA A 162 5.08 10.39 27.27
N ALA A 163 6.16 10.56 26.51
CA ALA A 163 7.51 10.72 27.03
C ALA A 163 7.67 11.98 27.88
N LEU A 164 7.16 13.13 27.40
CA LEU A 164 7.17 14.38 28.16
C LEU A 164 6.41 14.26 29.49
N ARG A 165 5.25 13.59 29.50
CA ARG A 165 4.50 13.31 30.73
C ARG A 165 5.26 12.38 31.67
N THR A 166 5.93 11.37 31.13
CA THR A 166 6.77 10.43 31.89
C THR A 166 7.95 11.15 32.54
N ALA A 167 8.51 12.16 31.86
CA ALA A 167 9.54 13.04 32.40
C ALA A 167 9.01 14.12 33.38
N GLY A 168 7.71 14.12 33.70
CA GLY A 168 7.11 15.03 34.67
C GLY A 168 6.67 16.39 34.11
N PHE A 169 6.72 16.58 32.79
CA PHE A 169 6.19 17.79 32.15
C PHE A 169 4.68 17.69 31.91
N ALA A 170 4.05 18.86 31.71
CA ALA A 170 2.62 18.97 31.43
C ALA A 170 2.36 19.48 29.99
N PRO A 171 2.62 18.67 28.94
CA PRO A 171 2.46 19.11 27.57
C PRO A 171 1.00 19.11 27.12
N ALA A 172 0.68 20.06 26.24
CA ALA A 172 -0.58 20.17 25.53
C ALA A 172 -0.36 19.83 24.05
N ALA A 173 -1.34 19.19 23.41
CA ALA A 173 -1.31 18.97 21.97
C ALA A 173 -1.90 20.18 21.25
N GLU A 174 -1.40 20.49 20.07
CA GLU A 174 -1.86 21.61 19.25
C GLU A 174 -2.32 21.12 17.89
N ASP A 175 -3.33 21.79 17.33
CA ASP A 175 -3.74 21.60 15.95
C ASP A 175 -2.96 22.51 14.98
N SER A 176 -3.29 22.46 13.70
CA SER A 176 -2.65 23.29 12.66
C SER A 176 -2.89 24.79 12.82
N THR A 177 -3.84 25.20 13.65
CA THR A 177 -4.12 26.61 13.98
C THR A 177 -3.38 27.07 15.24
N GLY A 178 -2.73 26.15 15.96
CA GLY A 178 -2.09 26.40 17.25
C GLY A 178 -3.06 26.33 18.44
N ALA A 179 -4.30 25.92 18.23
CA ALA A 179 -5.27 25.74 19.31
C ALA A 179 -4.96 24.46 20.08
N ILE A 180 -5.08 24.52 21.42
CA ILE A 180 -4.87 23.36 22.28
C ILE A 180 -6.01 22.36 22.09
N VAL A 181 -5.66 21.12 21.78
CA VAL A 181 -6.60 20.02 21.56
C VAL A 181 -6.35 18.86 22.51
N ASP A 182 -7.42 18.17 22.89
CA ASP A 182 -7.31 16.91 23.62
C ASP A 182 -7.29 15.74 22.64
N ILE A 183 -6.11 15.17 22.42
CA ILE A 183 -5.90 14.01 21.55
C ILE A 183 -6.10 12.67 22.26
N ARG A 184 -6.53 12.66 23.54
CA ARG A 184 -6.83 11.41 24.22
C ARG A 184 -7.92 10.67 23.45
N GLN A 185 -7.66 9.40 23.14
CA GLN A 185 -8.70 8.53 22.64
C GLN A 185 -9.76 8.38 23.72
N ARG A 186 -10.86 9.12 23.59
CA ARG A 186 -12.05 8.90 24.41
C ARG A 186 -12.51 7.49 24.11
N TRP A 187 -12.35 6.60 25.10
CA TRP A 187 -12.97 5.29 25.02
C TRP A 187 -14.46 5.53 24.84
N ALA A 188 -14.98 5.15 23.68
CA ALA A 188 -16.40 5.19 23.44
C ALA A 188 -17.04 4.30 24.51
N ARG A 189 -17.83 4.88 25.42
CA ARG A 189 -18.63 4.08 26.33
C ARG A 189 -19.62 3.31 25.46
N VAL A 190 -19.38 2.02 25.28
CA VAL A 190 -20.38 1.13 24.71
C VAL A 190 -21.58 1.22 25.65
N PRO A 191 -22.78 1.61 25.18
CA PRO A 191 -23.97 1.57 26.00
C PRO A 191 -24.10 0.15 26.55
N ALA A 192 -24.13 -0.01 27.87
CA ALA A 192 -24.44 -1.31 28.45
C ALA A 192 -25.82 -1.73 27.91
N PRO A 193 -25.96 -2.91 27.29
CA PRO A 193 -27.27 -3.36 26.85
C PRO A 193 -28.21 -3.36 28.06
N ALA A 194 -29.34 -2.67 27.92
CA ALA A 194 -30.34 -2.60 28.98
C ALA A 194 -30.71 -4.02 29.43
N HIS A 195 -30.84 -4.18 30.75
CA HIS A 195 -31.03 -5.44 31.43
C HIS A 195 -31.99 -6.44 30.77
N ARG A 196 -31.63 -7.72 30.93
CA ARG A 196 -32.26 -8.96 30.45
C ARG A 196 -33.80 -8.92 30.47
N ARG A 197 -34.40 -9.45 29.40
CA ARG A 197 -35.82 -9.85 29.39
C ARG A 197 -36.09 -10.72 30.63
N LEU A 198 -37.03 -10.29 31.47
CA LEU A 198 -37.59 -11.12 32.54
C LEU A 198 -38.07 -12.43 31.90
N LEU A 199 -37.65 -13.55 32.49
CA LEU A 199 -38.10 -14.89 32.09
C LEU A 199 -39.63 -14.90 32.17
N ARG A 200 -40.33 -14.91 31.03
CA ARG A 200 -41.78 -15.10 30.98
C ARG A 200 -42.06 -16.45 31.65
N SER A 201 -42.91 -16.51 32.67
CA SER A 201 -43.37 -17.79 33.18
C SER A 201 -44.11 -18.50 32.05
N LEU A 202 -43.60 -19.65 31.60
CA LEU A 202 -44.28 -20.46 30.61
C LEU A 202 -45.57 -20.98 31.24
N THR A 203 -46.72 -20.53 30.75
CA THR A 203 -48.02 -21.07 31.16
C THR A 203 -48.03 -22.57 30.86
N ARG A 204 -48.41 -23.40 31.83
CA ARG A 204 -48.44 -24.85 31.66
C ARG A 204 -49.40 -25.19 30.50
N PRO A 205 -48.96 -25.91 29.45
CA PRO A 205 -49.83 -26.27 28.33
C PRO A 205 -51.03 -27.09 28.80
N SER A 206 -52.19 -26.91 28.16
CA SER A 206 -53.38 -27.70 28.48
C SER A 206 -53.17 -29.16 28.11
N ARG A 207 -53.96 -30.05 28.72
CA ARG A 207 -53.86 -31.50 28.48
C ARG A 207 -54.14 -31.86 27.02
N GLU A 208 -55.00 -31.10 26.35
CA GLU A 208 -55.30 -31.22 24.93
C GLU A 208 -54.08 -30.91 24.07
N THR A 209 -53.37 -29.82 24.37
CA THR A 209 -52.14 -29.43 23.64
C THR A 209 -51.06 -30.50 23.77
N LEU A 210 -50.89 -31.07 24.97
CA LEU A 210 -49.94 -32.16 25.18
C LEU A 210 -50.32 -33.42 24.42
N THR A 211 -51.62 -33.75 24.37
CA THR A 211 -52.10 -34.94 23.65
C THR A 211 -51.89 -34.78 22.14
N ALA A 212 -52.17 -33.59 21.59
CA ALA A 212 -51.90 -33.27 20.19
C ALA A 212 -50.41 -33.36 19.85
N LEU A 213 -49.53 -32.86 20.72
CA LEU A 213 -48.08 -32.92 20.56
C LEU A 213 -47.53 -34.36 20.60
N VAL A 214 -48.05 -35.20 21.50
CA VAL A 214 -47.67 -36.61 21.55
C VAL A 214 -48.15 -37.37 20.31
N ALA A 215 -49.34 -37.04 19.79
CA ALA A 215 -49.85 -37.64 18.56
C ALA A 215 -49.01 -37.25 17.33
N THR A 216 -48.54 -36.00 17.23
CA THR A 216 -47.60 -35.59 16.16
C THR A 216 -46.24 -36.27 16.31
N LEU A 217 -45.69 -36.35 17.53
CA LEU A 217 -44.42 -37.03 17.75
C LEU A 217 -44.50 -38.52 17.41
N ARG A 218 -45.57 -39.23 17.82
CA ARG A 218 -45.76 -40.64 17.44
C ARG A 218 -45.97 -40.84 15.95
N ARG A 219 -46.56 -39.88 15.24
CA ARG A 219 -46.73 -39.92 13.78
C ARG A 219 -45.41 -39.74 13.04
N ILE A 220 -44.53 -38.90 13.59
CA ILE A 220 -43.16 -38.70 13.09
C ILE A 220 -42.31 -39.96 13.37
N ASP A 221 -42.46 -40.55 14.55
CA ASP A 221 -41.74 -41.77 14.97
C ASP A 221 -42.25 -43.04 14.24
N SER A 222 -43.52 -43.07 13.83
CA SER A 222 -44.10 -44.14 13.00
C SER A 222 -43.90 -43.92 11.49
N SER A 223 -43.20 -42.85 11.08
CA SER A 223 -42.91 -42.57 9.69
C SER A 223 -41.60 -43.24 9.28
N PRO A 224 -41.48 -43.92 8.11
CA PRO A 224 -40.39 -44.86 7.81
C PRO A 224 -39.05 -44.18 7.47
N PHE A 225 -38.78 -42.99 8.00
CA PHE A 225 -37.61 -42.14 7.69
C PHE A 225 -36.29 -42.59 8.32
N ALA A 226 -36.11 -43.90 8.49
CA ALA A 226 -34.83 -44.50 8.84
C ALA A 226 -34.46 -45.58 7.79
N GLY A 227 -33.92 -45.16 6.64
CA GLY A 227 -32.96 -46.00 5.91
C GLY A 227 -33.36 -46.66 4.59
N ALA A 228 -34.49 -46.36 3.95
CA ALA A 228 -34.77 -46.86 2.60
C ALA A 228 -34.30 -45.86 1.53
N ARG A 229 -33.21 -46.17 0.82
CA ARG A 229 -32.85 -45.46 -0.43
C ARG A 229 -33.93 -45.77 -1.48
N LEU A 230 -34.60 -44.74 -2.00
CA LEU A 230 -35.43 -44.88 -3.19
C LEU A 230 -34.57 -45.37 -4.37
N ASP A 231 -35.07 -46.35 -5.11
CA ASP A 231 -34.39 -46.85 -6.32
C ASP A 231 -34.23 -45.69 -7.33
N PRO A 232 -33.02 -45.40 -7.81
CA PRO A 232 -32.77 -44.34 -8.78
C PRO A 232 -33.65 -44.43 -10.04
N ALA A 233 -34.04 -45.62 -10.48
CA ALA A 233 -34.93 -45.79 -11.63
C ALA A 233 -36.34 -45.27 -11.34
N VAL A 234 -36.87 -45.53 -10.14
CA VAL A 234 -38.17 -45.05 -9.68
C VAL A 234 -38.14 -43.55 -9.45
N ALA A 235 -37.07 -43.03 -8.84
CA ALA A 235 -36.89 -41.60 -8.66
C ALA A 235 -36.85 -40.87 -10.02
N MET A 236 -36.17 -41.43 -11.02
CA MET A 236 -36.11 -40.85 -12.36
C MET A 236 -37.49 -40.83 -13.04
N ALA A 237 -38.27 -41.90 -12.93
CA ALA A 237 -39.63 -41.97 -13.48
C ALA A 237 -40.57 -40.94 -12.83
N LEU A 238 -40.53 -40.80 -11.50
CA LEU A 238 -41.35 -39.82 -10.78
C LEU A 238 -40.98 -38.37 -11.14
N LEU A 239 -39.68 -38.08 -11.27
CA LEU A 239 -39.20 -36.76 -11.66
C LEU A 239 -39.50 -36.43 -13.11
N GLN A 240 -39.41 -37.41 -14.02
CA GLN A 240 -39.83 -37.25 -15.43
C GLN A 240 -41.32 -36.96 -15.53
N GLN A 241 -42.14 -37.69 -14.77
CA GLN A 241 -43.58 -37.44 -14.72
C GLN A 241 -43.91 -36.05 -14.15
N ALA A 242 -43.24 -35.65 -13.08
CA ALA A 242 -43.43 -34.32 -12.49
C ALA A 242 -42.98 -33.19 -13.43
N ALA A 243 -41.90 -33.38 -14.20
CA ALA A 243 -41.45 -32.44 -15.22
C ALA A 243 -42.45 -32.34 -16.38
N HIS A 244 -43.00 -33.47 -16.83
CA HIS A 244 -44.02 -33.49 -17.88
C HIS A 244 -45.31 -32.78 -17.45
N LEU A 245 -45.74 -32.97 -16.20
CA LEU A 245 -46.92 -32.32 -15.63
C LEU A 245 -46.65 -30.91 -15.09
N GLN A 246 -45.40 -30.44 -15.11
CA GLN A 246 -44.96 -29.17 -14.52
C GLN A 246 -45.41 -28.96 -13.06
N ARG A 247 -45.38 -30.03 -12.25
CA ARG A 247 -45.80 -30.00 -10.84
C ARG A 247 -44.62 -29.85 -9.89
N ASP A 248 -44.84 -29.12 -8.82
CA ASP A 248 -43.84 -28.95 -7.77
C ASP A 248 -43.74 -30.24 -6.94
N VAL A 249 -42.50 -30.59 -6.59
CA VAL A 249 -42.20 -31.80 -5.80
C VAL A 249 -41.24 -31.46 -4.68
N VAL A 250 -41.41 -32.13 -3.55
CA VAL A 250 -40.43 -32.13 -2.47
C VAL A 250 -39.49 -33.30 -2.68
N ILE A 251 -38.20 -32.99 -2.87
CA ILE A 251 -37.15 -33.99 -2.95
C ILE A 251 -36.36 -34.05 -1.65
N GLY A 252 -36.09 -35.25 -1.16
CA GLY A 252 -35.00 -35.50 -0.23
C GLY A 252 -33.70 -35.60 -1.02
N TYR A 253 -32.68 -34.81 -0.69
CA TYR A 253 -31.42 -34.75 -1.42
C TYR A 253 -30.23 -34.73 -0.47
N VAL A 254 -29.25 -35.59 -0.73
CA VAL A 254 -27.98 -35.63 0.01
C VAL A 254 -26.90 -34.93 -0.79
N ASP A 255 -26.32 -33.85 -0.26
CA ASP A 255 -25.27 -33.07 -0.94
C ASP A 255 -23.89 -33.72 -0.89
N ALA A 256 -22.91 -33.16 -1.62
CA ALA A 256 -21.56 -33.72 -1.74
C ALA A 256 -20.83 -33.92 -0.39
N ALA A 257 -21.24 -33.19 0.64
CA ALA A 257 -20.71 -33.33 2.00
C ALA A 257 -21.44 -34.41 2.82
N GLY A 258 -22.46 -35.07 2.26
CA GLY A 258 -23.24 -36.12 2.92
C GLY A 258 -24.41 -35.59 3.75
N VAL A 259 -24.74 -34.31 3.67
CA VAL A 259 -25.83 -33.71 4.46
C VAL A 259 -27.16 -33.92 3.73
N ALA A 260 -28.11 -34.59 4.40
CA ALA A 260 -29.46 -34.79 3.90
C ALA A 260 -30.31 -33.53 4.12
N THR A 261 -30.91 -33.02 3.04
CA THR A 261 -31.80 -31.85 3.06
C THR A 261 -33.08 -32.17 2.30
N GLN A 262 -34.20 -31.58 2.70
CA GLN A 262 -35.43 -31.59 1.90
C GLN A 262 -35.54 -30.28 1.13
N ARG A 263 -35.93 -30.35 -0.15
CA ARG A 263 -36.06 -29.19 -1.03
C ARG A 263 -37.33 -29.27 -1.85
N LEU A 264 -38.09 -28.19 -1.84
CA LEU A 264 -39.18 -27.97 -2.80
C LEU A 264 -38.56 -27.52 -4.12
N VAL A 265 -38.82 -28.24 -5.20
CA VAL A 265 -38.29 -27.92 -6.53
C VAL A 265 -39.38 -28.09 -7.59
N ARG A 266 -39.31 -27.29 -8.66
CA ARG A 266 -40.13 -27.46 -9.87
C ARG A 266 -39.29 -28.16 -10.96
N PRO A 267 -39.51 -29.44 -11.24
CA PRO A 267 -38.78 -30.16 -12.28
C PRO A 267 -39.01 -29.51 -13.65
N LEU A 268 -37.92 -29.19 -14.35
CA LEU A 268 -37.95 -28.62 -15.69
C LEU A 268 -37.68 -29.71 -16.73
N ALA A 269 -36.64 -30.52 -16.51
CA ALA A 269 -36.29 -31.63 -17.39
C ALA A 269 -35.39 -32.64 -16.66
N VAL A 270 -35.43 -33.90 -17.10
CA VAL A 270 -34.61 -34.99 -16.56
C VAL A 270 -33.92 -35.72 -17.70
N HIS A 271 -32.59 -35.69 -17.71
CA HIS A 271 -31.76 -36.31 -18.76
C HIS A 271 -30.43 -36.76 -18.17
N GLY A 272 -29.93 -37.92 -18.63
CA GLY A 272 -28.61 -38.42 -18.23
C GLY A 272 -28.43 -38.65 -16.72
N GLY A 273 -29.51 -38.92 -15.97
CA GLY A 273 -29.47 -39.07 -14.52
C GLY A 273 -29.33 -37.76 -13.74
N GLN A 274 -29.54 -36.61 -14.39
CA GLN A 274 -29.58 -35.29 -13.77
C GLN A 274 -31.00 -34.71 -13.90
N LEU A 275 -31.49 -34.12 -12.81
CA LEU A 275 -32.71 -33.32 -12.75
C LEU A 275 -32.32 -31.85 -12.86
N MET A 276 -32.78 -31.17 -13.90
CA MET A 276 -32.84 -29.71 -13.92
C MET A 276 -34.15 -29.27 -13.29
N ALA A 277 -34.08 -28.50 -12.21
CA ALA A 277 -35.26 -27.99 -11.52
C ALA A 277 -35.07 -26.55 -11.04
N TRP A 278 -36.16 -25.78 -11.04
CA TRP A 278 -36.18 -24.46 -10.42
C TRP A 278 -36.29 -24.60 -8.91
N ASP A 279 -35.35 -24.01 -8.17
CA ASP A 279 -35.35 -23.98 -6.71
C ASP A 279 -35.91 -22.62 -6.24
N PRO A 280 -37.15 -22.55 -5.70
CA PRO A 280 -37.77 -21.31 -5.26
C PRO A 280 -36.98 -20.60 -4.15
N ALA A 281 -36.24 -21.35 -3.32
CA ALA A 281 -35.46 -20.76 -2.24
C ALA A 281 -34.24 -19.98 -2.76
N GLN A 282 -33.75 -20.29 -3.97
CA GLN A 282 -32.60 -19.61 -4.58
C GLN A 282 -32.96 -18.79 -5.82
N GLY A 283 -34.19 -18.91 -6.33
CA GLY A 283 -34.68 -18.14 -7.47
C GLY A 283 -33.93 -18.39 -8.78
N ARG A 284 -33.36 -19.59 -8.96
CA ARG A 284 -32.62 -19.97 -10.17
C ARG A 284 -32.76 -21.47 -10.47
N PRO A 285 -32.60 -21.90 -11.74
CA PRO A 285 -32.55 -23.31 -12.07
C PRO A 285 -31.26 -23.95 -11.56
N ARG A 286 -31.35 -25.20 -11.09
CA ARG A 286 -30.24 -25.98 -10.56
C ARG A 286 -30.30 -27.42 -11.03
N GLU A 287 -29.12 -28.01 -11.15
CA GLU A 287 -28.95 -29.44 -11.41
C GLU A 287 -28.86 -30.23 -10.09
N PHE A 288 -29.56 -31.36 -10.06
CA PHE A 288 -29.55 -32.34 -8.99
C PHE A 288 -29.27 -33.71 -9.56
N ALA A 289 -28.25 -34.40 -9.05
CA ALA A 289 -27.97 -35.76 -9.51
C ALA A 289 -29.00 -36.73 -8.92
N VAL A 290 -29.73 -37.44 -9.79
CA VAL A 290 -30.88 -38.27 -9.39
C VAL A 290 -30.47 -39.39 -8.44
N HIS A 291 -29.26 -39.96 -8.58
CA HIS A 291 -28.74 -40.99 -7.67
C HIS A 291 -28.53 -40.50 -6.22
N ARG A 292 -28.64 -39.20 -5.97
CA ARG A 292 -28.54 -38.58 -4.64
C ARG A 292 -29.90 -38.15 -4.10
N VAL A 293 -30.96 -38.34 -4.87
CA VAL A 293 -32.33 -38.11 -4.46
C VAL A 293 -32.78 -39.31 -3.64
N THR A 294 -33.09 -39.07 -2.37
CA THR A 294 -33.52 -40.09 -1.41
C THR A 294 -35.03 -40.18 -1.30
N SER A 295 -35.76 -39.12 -1.67
CA SER A 295 -37.23 -39.12 -1.76
C SER A 295 -37.74 -38.18 -2.84
N VAL A 296 -38.90 -38.50 -3.42
CA VAL A 296 -39.67 -37.62 -4.32
C VAL A 296 -41.13 -37.71 -3.90
N MET A 297 -41.73 -36.58 -3.52
CA MET A 297 -43.14 -36.49 -3.14
C MET A 297 -43.80 -35.33 -3.88
N SER A 298 -45.03 -35.52 -4.35
CA SER A 298 -45.80 -34.40 -4.91
C SER A 298 -46.28 -33.47 -3.80
N THR A 299 -46.31 -32.16 -4.05
CA THR A 299 -46.89 -31.20 -3.11
C THR A 299 -48.41 -31.26 -3.01
N ASP A 300 -49.07 -31.94 -3.96
CA ASP A 300 -50.53 -31.94 -4.10
C ASP A 300 -51.20 -33.21 -3.53
N GLU A 301 -50.48 -34.03 -2.75
CA GLU A 301 -51.11 -35.07 -1.94
C GLU A 301 -51.61 -34.46 -0.62
N GLY A 302 -52.90 -34.11 -0.62
CA GLY A 302 -53.74 -34.12 0.57
C GLY A 302 -54.17 -35.53 0.93
#